data_AF-A0A941L363-F1
#
_entry.id   AF-A0A941L363-F1
#
_cell.length_a   1.000
_cell.length_b   1.000
_cell.length_c   1.000
_cell.angle_alpha   90.00
_cell.angle_beta   90.00
_cell.angle_gamma   90.00
#
_symmetry.space_group_name_H-M   'P 1'
#
loop_
_entity.id
_entity.type
_entity.pdbx_description
1 polymer ?
#
loop_
_entity_poly.entity_id
_entity_poly.type
_entity_poly.pdbx_seq_one_letter_code
_entity_poly.pdbx_strand_id
1 'polypeptide(L)'
;MNKVLFVSPTVYSNPLTKDIQKKFQSLSNVCNPIVYAFSEEKFTSSVEGVEAIFNKKNKNRFLNYLKIIFLFFFKIPKIVKEQNIDIVCLQ
;
A
#
# COMPACT_ATOMS: atom_id res chain seq x y z
N MET A 1 -8.61 -11.11 13.56
CA MET A 1 -7.26 -10.87 13.03
C MET A 1 -7.01 -9.37 12.99
N ASN A 2 -5.82 -8.93 13.40
CA ASN A 2 -5.46 -7.50 13.41
C ASN A 2 -5.50 -6.94 11.99
N LYS A 3 -6.02 -5.72 11.84
CA LYS A 3 -5.92 -4.92 10.61
C LYS A 3 -4.54 -4.28 10.55
N VAL A 4 -3.79 -4.64 9.51
CA VAL A 4 -2.39 -4.23 9.37
C VAL A 4 -2.22 -3.44 8.08
N LEU A 5 -1.76 -2.19 8.20
CA LEU A 5 -1.47 -1.33 7.06
C LEU A 5 0.03 -1.45 6.70
N PHE A 6 0.31 -2.02 5.54
CA PHE A 6 1.66 -2.08 4.97
C PHE A 6 1.89 -0.86 4.08
N VAL A 7 2.77 0.05 4.50
CA VAL A 7 3.14 1.25 3.76
C VAL A 7 4.53 1.05 3.17
N SER A 8 4.65 1.15 1.85
CA SER A 8 5.95 1.01 1.18
C SER A 8 6.13 2.01 0.03
N PRO A 9 7.34 2.58 -0.16
CA PRO A 9 7.66 3.36 -1.35
C PRO A 9 7.90 2.48 -2.60
N THR A 10 7.81 1.15 -2.46
CA THR A 10 7.99 0.17 -3.54
C THR A 10 6.99 0.41 -4.68
N VAL A 11 7.48 0.26 -5.91
CA VAL A 11 6.71 0.49 -7.14
C VAL A 11 6.33 -0.86 -7.74
N TYR A 12 5.03 -1.11 -7.85
CA TYR A 12 4.46 -2.33 -8.39
C TYR A 12 3.97 -2.14 -9.83
N SER A 13 3.98 -3.23 -10.59
CA SER A 13 3.40 -3.28 -11.93
C SER A 13 1.86 -3.26 -11.87
N ASN A 14 1.24 -2.79 -12.95
CA ASN A 14 -0.19 -2.97 -13.20
C ASN A 14 -0.34 -3.77 -14.51
N PRO A 15 -0.89 -4.99 -14.51
CA PRO A 15 -1.41 -5.73 -13.35
C PRO A 15 -0.30 -6.21 -12.40
N LEU A 16 -0.68 -6.56 -11.17
CA LEU A 16 0.23 -7.17 -10.19
C LEU A 16 0.74 -8.52 -10.71
N THR A 17 2.04 -8.79 -10.57
CA THR A 17 2.61 -10.10 -10.90
C THR A 17 2.04 -11.20 -10.01
N LYS A 18 2.00 -12.45 -10.51
CA LYS A 18 1.53 -13.63 -9.76
C LYS A 18 2.26 -13.82 -8.42
N ASP A 19 3.55 -13.52 -8.35
CA ASP A 19 4.33 -13.68 -7.12
C ASP A 19 3.92 -12.68 -6.03
N ILE A 20 3.63 -11.43 -6.41
CA ILE A 20 3.10 -10.43 -5.47
C ILE A 20 1.70 -10.80 -5.01
N GLN A 21 0.85 -11.31 -5.91
CA GLN A 21 -0.49 -11.78 -5.55
C GLN A 21 -0.40 -12.92 -4.52
N LYS A 22 0.47 -13.91 -4.73
CA LYS A 22 0.74 -15.00 -3.76
C LYS A 22 1.27 -14.49 -2.42
N LYS A 23 2.11 -13.45 -2.42
CA LYS A 23 2.58 -12.81 -1.18
C LYS A 23 1.42 -12.16 -0.42
N PHE A 24 0.53 -11.45 -1.10
CA PHE A 24 -0.65 -10.84 -0.47
C PHE A 24 -1.60 -11.91 0.09
N GLN A 25 -1.82 -13.00 -0.65
CA GLN A 25 -2.57 -14.17 -0.16
C GLN A 25 -1.92 -14.81 1.08
N SER A 26 -0.59 -14.93 1.09
CA SER A 26 0.11 -15.46 2.26
C SER A 26 -0.04 -14.55 3.48
N LEU A 27 -0.05 -13.23 3.28
CA LEU A 27 -0.27 -12.24 4.34
C LEU A 27 -1.71 -12.25 4.87
N SER A 28 -2.71 -12.45 4.01
CA SER A 28 -4.12 -12.51 4.41
C SER A 28 -4.45 -13.72 5.28
N ASN A 29 -3.61 -14.76 5.26
CA ASN A 29 -3.74 -15.90 6.18
C ASN A 29 -3.32 -15.57 7.62
N VAL A 30 -2.50 -14.52 7.83
CA VAL A 30 -1.91 -14.18 9.13
C VAL A 30 -2.54 -12.91 9.74
N CYS A 31 -2.95 -11.97 8.89
CA CYS A 31 -3.56 -10.71 9.31
C CYS A 31 -4.66 -10.26 8.33
N ASN A 32 -5.31 -9.14 8.61
CA ASN A 32 -6.17 -8.46 7.63
C ASN A 32 -5.36 -7.32 6.98
N PRO A 33 -4.59 -7.59 5.90
CA PRO A 33 -3.64 -6.64 5.34
C PRO A 33 -4.35 -5.61 4.46
N ILE A 34 -3.88 -4.37 4.57
CA ILE A 34 -4.15 -3.30 3.62
C ILE A 34 -2.79 -2.82 3.12
N VAL A 35 -2.60 -2.80 1.81
CA VAL A 35 -1.33 -2.41 1.18
C VAL A 35 -1.44 -1.01 0.62
N TYR A 36 -0.49 -0.15 0.98
CA TYR A 36 -0.37 1.20 0.47
C TYR A 36 1.01 1.39 -0.16
N ALA A 37 1.04 1.46 -1.50
CA ALA A 37 2.29 1.47 -2.25
C ALA A 37 2.24 2.38 -3.49
N PHE A 38 3.24 2.28 -4.36
CA PHE A 38 3.35 3.03 -5.61
C PHE A 38 3.26 2.13 -6.84
N SER A 39 2.99 2.75 -7.98
CA SER A 39 2.91 2.13 -9.32
C SER A 39 3.07 3.21 -10.40
N GLU A 40 3.22 2.83 -11.67
CA GLU A 40 3.29 3.79 -12.78
C GLU A 40 1.97 4.55 -13.00
N GLU A 41 0.85 3.94 -12.60
CA GLU A 41 -0.50 4.52 -12.70
C GLU A 41 -1.25 4.36 -11.38
N LYS A 42 -2.14 5.28 -11.02
CA LYS A 42 -2.92 5.15 -9.80
C LYS A 42 -4.01 4.10 -10.01
N PHE A 43 -4.03 3.06 -9.18
CA PHE A 43 -5.10 2.05 -9.20
C PHE A 43 -5.33 1.45 -7.82
N THR A 44 -6.49 0.82 -7.66
CA THR A 44 -6.83 0.01 -6.49
C THR A 44 -7.07 -1.41 -6.95
N SER A 45 -6.64 -2.39 -6.17
CA SER A 45 -6.85 -3.81 -6.45
C SER A 45 -7.31 -4.50 -5.18
N SER A 46 -8.24 -5.42 -5.31
CA SER A 46 -8.58 -6.38 -4.26
C SER A 46 -8.12 -7.75 -4.72
N VAL A 47 -7.06 -8.25 -4.09
CA VAL A 47 -6.51 -9.58 -4.41
C VAL A 47 -6.79 -10.46 -3.21
N GLU A 48 -7.70 -11.43 -3.38
CA GLU A 48 -8.01 -12.45 -2.38
C GLU A 48 -8.25 -11.90 -0.95
N GLY A 49 -9.03 -10.81 -0.87
CA GLY A 49 -9.38 -10.17 0.40
C GLY A 49 -8.37 -9.14 0.90
N VAL A 50 -7.28 -8.89 0.18
CA VAL A 50 -6.31 -7.82 0.47
C VAL A 50 -6.64 -6.58 -0.34
N GLU A 51 -6.98 -5.50 0.35
CA GLU A 51 -7.14 -4.18 -0.27
C GLU A 51 -5.77 -3.55 -0.53
N ALA A 52 -5.48 -3.24 -1.79
CA ALA A 52 -4.22 -2.63 -2.19
C ALA A 52 -4.47 -1.30 -2.92
N ILE A 53 -3.89 -0.23 -2.38
CA ILE A 53 -4.00 1.15 -2.85
C ILE A 53 -2.65 1.57 -3.42
N PHE A 54 -2.58 1.71 -4.74
CA PHE A 54 -1.35 2.11 -5.42
C PHE A 54 -1.42 3.56 -5.91
N ASN A 55 -0.42 4.35 -5.53
CA ASN A 55 -0.28 5.74 -5.92
C ASN A 55 0.66 5.86 -7.11
N LYS A 56 0.28 6.69 -8.08
CA LYS A 56 1.16 7.01 -9.21
C LYS A 56 2.50 7.55 -8.71
N LYS A 57 3.61 6.92 -9.08
CA LYS A 57 4.97 7.41 -8.86
C LYS A 57 5.19 8.69 -9.67
N ASN A 58 5.93 9.63 -9.10
CA ASN A 58 6.39 10.78 -9.89
C ASN A 58 7.70 10.41 -10.61
N LYS A 59 7.79 10.71 -11.92
CA LYS A 59 9.02 10.48 -12.71
C LYS A 59 10.18 11.29 -12.16
N ASN A 60 9.91 12.51 -11.66
CA ASN A 60 10.93 13.31 -11.00
C ASN A 60 11.17 12.77 -9.58
N ARG A 61 12.41 12.39 -9.30
CA ARG A 61 12.82 11.76 -8.03
C ARG A 61 12.61 12.69 -6.82
N PHE A 62 12.97 13.97 -6.94
CA PHE A 62 12.80 14.94 -5.86
C PHE A 62 11.33 15.16 -5.52
N LEU A 63 10.49 15.37 -6.55
CA LEU A 63 9.04 15.48 -6.35
C LEU A 63 8.43 14.19 -5.80
N ASN A 64 9.00 13.03 -6.12
CA ASN A 64 8.56 11.76 -5.56
C ASN A 64 8.86 11.66 -4.06
N TYR A 65 10.02 12.14 -3.59
CA TYR A 65 10.32 12.20 -2.15
C TYR A 65 9.38 13.14 -1.41
N LEU A 66 9.15 14.35 -1.93
CA LEU A 66 8.17 15.27 -1.35
C LEU A 66 6.77 14.66 -1.30
N LYS A 67 6.39 13.92 -2.34
CA LYS A 67 5.12 13.19 -2.38
C LYS A 67 5.07 12.09 -1.32
N ILE A 68 6.13 11.30 -1.14
CA ILE A 68 6.20 10.25 -0.11
C ILE A 68 6.02 10.89 1.28
N ILE A 69 6.74 11.97 1.57
CA ILE A 69 6.62 12.73 2.82
C ILE A 69 5.18 13.20 3.03
N PHE A 70 4.60 13.87 2.03
CA PHE A 70 3.21 14.34 2.11
C PHE A 70 2.21 13.21 2.38
N LEU A 71 2.37 12.08 1.67
CA LEU A 71 1.51 10.92 1.87
C LEU A 71 1.65 10.35 3.28
N PHE A 72 2.87 10.28 3.79
CA PHE A 72 3.16 9.74 5.11
C PHE A 72 2.60 10.61 6.24
N PHE A 73 2.75 11.93 6.16
CA PHE A 73 2.28 12.83 7.22
C PHE A 73 0.78 13.10 7.18
N PHE A 74 0.15 13.09 6.01
CA PHE A 74 -1.25 13.49 5.89
C PHE A 74 -2.20 12.35 5.52
N LYS A 75 -1.83 11.49 4.59
CA LYS A 75 -2.74 10.47 4.06
C LYS A 75 -2.73 9.18 4.88
N ILE A 76 -1.57 8.71 5.32
CA ILE A 76 -1.47 7.51 6.17
C ILE A 76 -2.24 7.68 7.48
N PRO A 77 -2.09 8.78 8.27
CA PRO A 77 -2.86 8.94 9.50
C PRO A 77 -4.37 9.01 9.27
N LYS A 78 -4.80 9.56 8.13
CA LYS A 78 -6.21 9.57 7.73
C LYS A 78 -6.73 8.16 7.50
N ILE A 79 -6.01 7.34 6.73
CA ILE A 79 -6.37 5.92 6.48
C ILE A 79 -6.41 5.14 7.79
N VAL A 80 -5.42 5.32 8.67
CA VAL A 80 -5.35 4.66 9.98
C VAL A 80 -6.61 4.91 10.80
N LYS A 81 -7.07 6.17 10.85
CA LYS A 81 -8.29 6.54 11.57
C LYS A 81 -9.57 6.03 10.89
N GLU A 82 -9.70 6.21 9.58
CA GLU A 82 -10.92 5.84 8.85
C GLU A 82 -11.16 4.32 8.81
N GLN A 83 -10.09 3.54 8.69
CA GLN A 83 -10.19 2.08 8.55
C GLN A 83 -10.03 1.31 9.88
N ASN A 84 -9.77 2.03 10.99
CA ASN A 84 -9.46 1.47 12.30
C ASN A 84 -8.30 0.46 12.22
N ILE A 85 -7.13 0.93 11.77
CA ILE A 85 -5.93 0.11 11.62
C ILE A 85 -5.29 -0.12 13.00
N ASP A 86 -4.97 -1.37 13.31
CA ASP A 86 -4.35 -1.76 14.58
C ASP A 86 -2.82 -1.57 14.54
N ILE A 87 -2.20 -1.93 13.41
CA ILE A 87 -0.73 -1.95 13.25
C ILE A 87 -0.37 -1.31 11.91
N VAL A 88 0.62 -0.41 11.94
CA VAL A 88 1.22 0.16 10.72
C VAL A 88 2.63 -0.41 10.55
N CYS A 89 2.86 -1.07 9.42
CA CYS A 89 4.15 -1.62 9.03
C CYS A 89 4.77 -0.74 7.94
N LEU A 90 6.00 -0.29 8.17
CA LEU A 90 6.77 0.52 7.21
C LEU A 90 7.83 -0.37 6.57
N GLN A 91 7.80 -0.48 5.24
CA GLN A 91 8.71 -1.34 4.46
C GLN A 91 9.41 -0.57 3.36
#